data_AF-A0A8A0RK16-F1
#
_entry.id   AF-A0A8A0RK16-F1
#
_cell.length_a   1.000
_cell.length_b   1.000
_cell.length_c   1.000
_cell.angle_alpha   90.00
_cell.angle_beta   90.00
_cell.angle_gamma   90.00
#
_symmetry.space_group_name_H-M   'P 1'
#
loop_
_entity.id
_entity.type
_entity.pdbx_description
1 polymer ?
#
loop_
_entity_poly.entity_id
_entity_poly.type
_entity_poly.pdbx_seq_one_letter_code
_entity_poly.pdbx_strand_id
1 'polypeptide(L)'
;MYYEVIREDLKGDNDAFHFLKNAMKYALNEEKIEDKAEIPKLFPFIADSYINTKMKVKEIPLTWFKDQHKRNWEINNTNGDLQRICNIFDDVDKFKNYTKTLIPGSFGIWCKFKLLLPYFSRDDDDFYIIDNPVLKDKVWKAPMVRGSTWKGALLNAASLKLKELIEDENKPVEKILGLYVKISRIFGTGSNEFREVENSIEKALKDEKKSSHFIKSLMKYALSELGCSLYIERNGESLTAQIWKHIKEEVSFPKECFRTRRGRAVFYPTFFDTLSLEVINPHNRKTKAGTQPIYFEVVPKDTEGIFQLVYIPYDSVMMARKEVKQQMKDDCKLLKELTRAVLEQNGIGAKTKLGWGTAQITQGIESFSNMGEIK
;
A
#
# COMPACT_ATOMS: atom_id res chain seq x y z
N MET A 1 21.95 -16.77 15.72
CA MET A 1 22.10 -15.99 14.48
C MET A 1 23.02 -16.81 13.58
N TYR A 2 22.50 -17.38 12.49
CA TYR A 2 23.34 -18.15 11.55
C TYR A 2 24.01 -17.13 10.63
N TYR A 3 25.33 -17.03 10.70
CA TYR A 3 26.12 -16.18 9.80
C TYR A 3 26.71 -17.06 8.71
N GLU A 4 26.44 -16.73 7.47
CA GLU A 4 27.07 -17.40 6.34
C GLU A 4 28.43 -16.74 6.08
N VAL A 5 29.51 -17.51 6.25
CA VAL A 5 30.87 -17.05 5.97
C VAL A 5 31.07 -16.98 4.46
N ILE A 6 31.57 -15.85 3.97
CA ILE A 6 31.93 -15.65 2.56
C ILE A 6 33.15 -16.54 2.27
N ARG A 7 32.95 -17.58 1.46
CA ARG A 7 34.04 -18.42 0.94
C ARG A 7 34.57 -17.83 -0.38
N GLU A 8 35.89 -17.66 -0.46
CA GLU A 8 36.59 -17.08 -1.62
C GLU A 8 36.75 -18.05 -2.81
N ASP A 9 36.46 -19.34 -2.60
CA ASP A 9 36.70 -20.42 -3.55
C ASP A 9 35.44 -20.85 -4.31
N LEU A 10 34.85 -19.94 -5.08
CA LEU A 10 33.67 -20.26 -5.90
C LEU A 10 33.91 -19.87 -7.36
N LYS A 11 34.80 -20.62 -8.02
CA LYS A 11 34.92 -20.63 -9.49
C LYS A 11 33.83 -21.56 -10.05
N GLY A 12 32.79 -21.01 -10.68
CA GLY A 12 31.87 -21.77 -11.53
C GLY A 12 30.37 -21.63 -11.25
N ASP A 13 29.96 -20.82 -10.27
CA ASP A 13 28.53 -20.63 -9.98
C ASP A 13 27.98 -19.38 -10.70
N ASN A 14 26.99 -19.57 -11.57
CA ASN A 14 26.36 -18.52 -12.40
C ASN A 14 25.26 -17.74 -11.67
N ASP A 15 25.20 -17.85 -10.34
CA ASP A 15 24.15 -17.25 -9.55
C ASP A 15 24.33 -15.72 -9.42
N ALA A 16 23.31 -14.99 -9.85
CA ALA A 16 23.07 -13.56 -9.64
C ALA A 16 23.40 -13.07 -8.22
N PHE A 17 23.18 -13.92 -7.20
CA PHE A 17 23.48 -13.60 -5.82
C PHE A 17 24.99 -13.59 -5.51
N HIS A 18 25.74 -14.54 -6.08
CA HIS A 18 27.19 -14.65 -5.93
C HIS A 18 27.93 -13.50 -6.61
N PHE A 19 27.37 -13.03 -7.72
CA PHE A 19 27.82 -11.84 -8.43
C PHE A 19 27.75 -10.57 -7.56
N LEU A 20 26.59 -10.31 -6.93
CA LEU A 20 26.40 -9.17 -6.03
C LEU A 20 27.29 -9.27 -4.78
N LYS A 21 27.54 -10.50 -4.28
CA LYS A 21 28.45 -10.77 -3.16
C LYS A 21 29.91 -10.43 -3.49
N ASN A 22 30.38 -10.75 -4.71
CA ASN A 22 31.71 -10.34 -5.19
C ASN A 22 31.79 -8.82 -5.46
N ALA A 23 30.71 -8.21 -5.94
CA ALA A 23 30.63 -6.77 -6.17
C ALA A 23 30.94 -5.94 -4.91
N MET A 24 30.52 -6.43 -3.74
CA MET A 24 30.74 -5.76 -2.45
C MET A 24 32.22 -5.50 -2.15
N LYS A 25 33.14 -6.37 -2.61
CA LYS A 25 34.60 -6.18 -2.47
C LYS A 25 35.07 -4.86 -3.08
N TYR A 26 34.36 -4.40 -4.10
CA TYR A 26 34.69 -3.20 -4.86
C TYR A 26 33.70 -2.05 -4.63
N ALA A 27 32.81 -2.15 -3.64
CA ALA A 27 31.75 -1.15 -3.40
C ALA A 27 32.29 0.27 -3.14
N LEU A 28 33.50 0.38 -2.57
CA LEU A 28 34.19 1.65 -2.32
C LEU A 28 35.22 2.01 -3.40
N ASN A 29 35.38 1.19 -4.45
CA ASN A 29 36.39 1.43 -5.48
C ASN A 29 35.92 2.49 -6.48
N GLU A 30 36.50 3.68 -6.34
CA GLU A 30 36.24 4.88 -7.14
C GLU A 30 37.03 4.93 -8.47
N GLU A 31 37.98 4.03 -8.66
CA GLU A 31 38.88 4.01 -9.82
C GLU A 31 38.12 3.61 -11.09
N LYS A 32 38.59 4.09 -12.23
CA LYS A 32 38.07 3.70 -13.54
C LYS A 32 38.91 2.58 -14.10
N ILE A 33 38.29 1.70 -14.88
CA ILE A 33 39.03 0.66 -15.59
C ILE A 33 39.71 1.26 -16.81
N GLU A 34 41.03 1.25 -16.79
CA GLU A 34 41.83 1.76 -17.91
C GLU A 34 41.96 0.71 -19.03
N ASP A 35 42.01 -0.57 -18.67
CA ASP A 35 42.13 -1.71 -19.60
C ASP A 35 41.00 -2.73 -19.39
N LYS A 36 40.26 -3.06 -20.46
CA LYS A 36 39.19 -4.08 -20.42
C LYS A 36 39.71 -5.44 -19.97
N ALA A 37 40.97 -5.77 -20.23
CA ALA A 37 41.57 -7.03 -19.81
C ALA A 37 41.66 -7.19 -18.27
N GLU A 38 41.41 -6.13 -17.51
CA GLU A 38 41.30 -6.19 -16.04
C GLU A 38 39.91 -6.67 -15.57
N ILE A 39 38.87 -6.53 -16.39
CA ILE A 39 37.50 -6.88 -16.00
C ILE A 39 37.37 -8.35 -15.64
N PRO A 40 37.84 -9.32 -16.47
CA PRO A 40 37.78 -10.74 -16.10
C PRO A 40 38.70 -11.10 -14.93
N LYS A 41 39.68 -10.25 -14.58
CA LYS A 41 40.53 -10.46 -13.39
C LYS A 41 39.83 -10.02 -12.11
N LEU A 42 39.12 -8.90 -12.16
CA LEU A 42 38.36 -8.35 -11.03
C LEU A 42 37.03 -9.09 -10.84
N PHE A 43 36.42 -9.52 -11.94
CA PHE A 43 35.12 -10.17 -12.00
C PHE A 43 35.20 -11.42 -12.89
N PRO A 44 35.68 -12.56 -12.35
CA PRO A 44 35.99 -13.78 -13.12
C PRO A 44 34.81 -14.41 -13.88
N PHE A 45 33.58 -14.02 -13.54
CA PHE A 45 32.33 -14.45 -14.15
C PHE A 45 31.89 -13.55 -15.33
N ILE A 46 32.58 -12.43 -15.60
CA ILE A 46 32.30 -11.55 -16.73
C ILE A 46 33.19 -11.96 -17.92
N ALA A 47 32.59 -12.54 -18.95
CA ALA A 47 33.31 -13.06 -20.12
C ALA A 47 33.64 -12.02 -21.24
N ASP A 48 33.40 -10.72 -20.99
CA ASP A 48 33.56 -9.54 -21.88
C ASP A 48 32.64 -9.47 -23.14
N SER A 49 31.99 -8.34 -23.48
CA SER A 49 32.58 -7.22 -24.24
C SER A 49 31.88 -5.83 -24.10
N TYR A 50 30.80 -5.72 -23.33
CA TYR A 50 29.89 -4.56 -23.35
C TYR A 50 30.14 -3.46 -22.30
N ILE A 51 31.13 -3.64 -21.42
CA ILE A 51 31.37 -2.73 -20.29
C ILE A 51 32.26 -1.56 -20.75
N ASN A 52 31.81 -0.35 -20.41
CA ASN A 52 32.47 0.91 -20.78
C ASN A 52 33.68 1.16 -19.87
N THR A 53 34.88 1.31 -20.42
CA THR A 53 36.12 1.62 -19.68
C THR A 53 36.05 2.96 -18.93
N LYS A 54 35.14 3.86 -19.28
CA LYS A 54 34.94 5.12 -18.55
C LYS A 54 34.19 4.96 -17.21
N MET A 55 33.71 3.76 -16.89
CA MET A 55 32.94 3.43 -15.71
C MET A 55 33.83 3.17 -14.49
N LYS A 56 33.35 3.49 -13.28
CA LYS A 56 34.07 3.15 -12.04
C LYS A 56 33.97 1.65 -11.76
N VAL A 57 34.98 1.04 -11.15
CA VAL A 57 34.99 -0.39 -10.82
C VAL A 57 33.74 -0.79 -10.00
N LYS A 58 33.31 0.06 -9.06
CA LYS A 58 32.10 -0.16 -8.26
C LYS A 58 30.78 -0.22 -9.06
N GLU A 59 30.73 0.34 -10.27
CA GLU A 59 29.52 0.42 -11.11
C GLU A 59 29.40 -0.75 -12.09
N ILE A 60 30.51 -1.48 -12.30
CA ILE A 60 30.63 -2.58 -13.26
C ILE A 60 29.72 -3.75 -12.94
N PRO A 61 29.65 -4.22 -11.68
CA PRO A 61 28.81 -5.35 -11.37
C PRO A 61 27.36 -5.06 -11.76
N LEU A 62 26.81 -3.96 -11.27
CA LEU A 62 25.43 -3.65 -11.55
C LEU A 62 25.13 -3.50 -13.05
N THR A 63 26.04 -2.89 -13.81
CA THR A 63 25.86 -2.70 -15.25
C THR A 63 25.79 -4.03 -15.99
N TRP A 64 26.69 -4.95 -15.66
CA TRP A 64 26.66 -6.31 -16.22
C TRP A 64 25.40 -7.07 -15.82
N PHE A 65 24.98 -6.97 -14.56
CA PHE A 65 23.76 -7.62 -14.08
C PHE A 65 22.53 -7.17 -14.87
N LYS A 66 22.41 -5.86 -15.14
CA LYS A 66 21.32 -5.30 -15.95
C LYS A 66 21.30 -5.85 -17.38
N ASP A 67 22.47 -6.05 -17.97
CA ASP A 67 22.62 -6.55 -19.33
C ASP A 67 22.25 -8.04 -19.43
N GLN A 68 22.82 -8.87 -18.55
CA GLN A 68 22.60 -10.32 -18.54
C GLN A 68 21.13 -10.70 -18.28
N HIS A 69 20.48 -10.00 -17.36
CA HIS A 69 19.11 -10.31 -16.97
C HIS A 69 18.05 -9.58 -17.80
N LYS A 70 18.42 -8.87 -18.88
CA LYS A 70 17.50 -7.95 -19.59
C LYS A 70 16.74 -7.03 -18.60
N ARG A 71 17.41 -6.67 -17.50
CA ARG A 71 16.92 -5.94 -16.32
C ARG A 71 16.02 -6.69 -15.34
N ASN A 72 15.54 -7.91 -15.60
CA ASN A 72 14.60 -8.62 -14.72
C ASN A 72 15.12 -10.00 -14.31
N TRP A 73 14.91 -10.38 -13.05
CA TRP A 73 15.14 -11.76 -12.62
C TRP A 73 13.90 -12.32 -11.92
N GLU A 74 13.60 -13.58 -12.24
CA GLU A 74 12.50 -14.33 -11.66
C GLU A 74 12.93 -14.95 -10.34
N ILE A 75 12.00 -14.98 -9.40
CA ILE A 75 12.16 -15.64 -8.12
C ILE A 75 11.45 -16.97 -8.24
N ASN A 76 12.20 -18.03 -7.97
CA ASN A 76 11.65 -19.37 -7.83
C ASN A 76 10.79 -19.43 -6.56
N ASN A 77 9.55 -18.93 -6.67
CA ASN A 77 8.50 -19.19 -5.71
C ASN A 77 8.08 -20.64 -5.93
N THR A 78 8.57 -21.55 -5.08
CA THR A 78 8.29 -22.98 -5.14
C THR A 78 6.78 -23.24 -5.19
N ASN A 79 6.25 -23.36 -6.40
CA ASN A 79 4.98 -23.97 -6.80
C ASN A 79 3.69 -23.52 -6.06
N GLY A 80 3.49 -22.21 -5.83
CA GLY A 80 2.20 -21.70 -5.33
C GLY A 80 1.92 -21.95 -3.84
N ASP A 81 2.87 -22.54 -3.11
CA ASP A 81 2.74 -22.83 -1.68
C ASP A 81 2.57 -21.55 -0.85
N LEU A 82 3.30 -20.48 -1.22
CA LEU A 82 3.21 -19.17 -0.57
C LEU A 82 1.78 -18.61 -0.65
N GLN A 83 1.20 -18.59 -1.84
CA GLN A 83 -0.16 -18.12 -2.07
C GLN A 83 -1.15 -18.97 -1.28
N ARG A 84 -1.00 -20.30 -1.30
CA ARG A 84 -1.88 -21.21 -0.54
C ARG A 84 -1.80 -20.97 0.97
N ILE A 85 -0.61 -20.86 1.53
CA ILE A 85 -0.39 -20.65 2.98
C ILE A 85 -0.93 -19.29 3.42
N CYS A 86 -0.76 -18.27 2.59
CA CYS A 86 -1.25 -16.92 2.86
C CYS A 86 -2.73 -16.71 2.49
N ASN A 87 -3.45 -17.76 2.06
CA ASN A 87 -4.83 -17.70 1.55
C ASN A 87 -5.00 -16.63 0.45
N ILE A 88 -4.02 -16.51 -0.44
CA ILE A 88 -4.11 -15.72 -1.67
C ILE A 88 -4.74 -16.60 -2.74
N PHE A 89 -5.84 -16.12 -3.31
CA PHE A 89 -6.61 -16.85 -4.31
C PHE A 89 -6.22 -16.37 -5.69
N ASP A 90 -5.64 -17.27 -6.49
CA ASP A 90 -5.34 -17.09 -7.91
C ASP A 90 -6.58 -17.21 -8.81
N ASP A 91 -7.56 -17.97 -8.30
CA ASP A 91 -8.85 -18.25 -8.90
C ASP A 91 -9.97 -17.49 -8.16
N VAL A 92 -10.69 -16.68 -8.94
CA VAL A 92 -11.78 -15.83 -8.45
C VAL A 92 -12.97 -16.63 -7.92
N ASP A 93 -13.25 -17.83 -8.45
CA ASP A 93 -14.35 -18.67 -7.98
C ASP A 93 -14.04 -19.30 -6.62
N LYS A 94 -12.77 -19.67 -6.37
CA LYS A 94 -12.33 -20.11 -5.03
C LYS A 94 -12.49 -18.98 -4.02
N PHE A 95 -12.09 -17.76 -4.37
CA PHE A 95 -12.27 -16.59 -3.52
C PHE A 95 -13.76 -16.33 -3.23
N LYS A 96 -14.60 -16.35 -4.27
CA LYS A 96 -16.06 -16.23 -4.14
C LYS A 96 -16.63 -17.29 -3.20
N ASN A 97 -16.21 -18.56 -3.31
CA ASN A 97 -16.68 -19.61 -2.41
C ASN A 97 -16.23 -19.39 -0.97
N TYR A 98 -14.99 -18.94 -0.74
CA TYR A 98 -14.52 -18.54 0.59
C TYR A 98 -15.35 -17.40 1.18
N THR A 99 -15.73 -16.38 0.40
CA THR A 99 -16.58 -15.29 0.93
C THR A 99 -17.96 -15.75 1.41
N LYS A 100 -18.49 -16.84 0.85
CA LYS A 100 -19.79 -17.41 1.26
C LYS A 100 -19.73 -18.07 2.64
N THR A 101 -18.56 -18.52 3.10
CA THR A 101 -18.43 -19.20 4.40
C THR A 101 -18.33 -18.23 5.58
N LEU A 102 -18.25 -16.93 5.31
CA LEU A 102 -18.13 -15.88 6.33
C LEU A 102 -19.48 -15.52 6.95
N ILE A 103 -19.46 -14.75 8.05
CA ILE A 103 -20.69 -14.30 8.73
C ILE A 103 -21.55 -13.41 7.83
N PRO A 104 -22.89 -13.40 7.97
CA PRO A 104 -23.77 -12.57 7.15
C PRO A 104 -23.37 -11.09 7.12
N GLY A 105 -23.37 -10.51 5.92
CA GLY A 105 -22.97 -9.12 5.67
C GLY A 105 -21.49 -8.98 5.30
N SER A 106 -20.78 -10.10 5.19
CA SER A 106 -19.41 -10.13 4.71
C SER A 106 -19.36 -10.06 3.18
N PHE A 107 -18.28 -9.49 2.66
CA PHE A 107 -17.98 -9.51 1.23
C PHE A 107 -16.48 -9.59 0.97
N GLY A 108 -16.10 -10.08 -0.21
CA GLY A 108 -14.75 -9.99 -0.72
C GLY A 108 -14.67 -9.05 -1.91
N ILE A 109 -13.53 -8.38 -2.08
CA ILE A 109 -13.14 -7.69 -3.32
C ILE A 109 -11.88 -8.36 -3.84
N TRP A 110 -11.83 -8.59 -5.15
CA TRP A 110 -10.70 -9.22 -5.82
C TRP A 110 -10.47 -8.58 -7.18
N CYS A 111 -9.22 -8.32 -7.54
CA CYS A 111 -8.85 -7.92 -8.89
C CYS A 111 -7.42 -8.34 -9.24
N LYS A 112 -7.21 -8.59 -10.54
CA LYS A 112 -5.86 -8.66 -11.14
C LYS A 112 -5.50 -7.30 -11.70
N PHE A 113 -4.25 -6.92 -11.49
CA PHE A 113 -3.68 -5.70 -12.03
C PHE A 113 -2.29 -5.96 -12.59
N LYS A 114 -1.85 -5.07 -13.46
CA LYS A 114 -0.51 -5.07 -14.04
C LYS A 114 0.15 -3.72 -13.74
N LEU A 115 1.36 -3.73 -13.22
CA LEU A 115 2.10 -2.50 -12.91
C LEU A 115 2.38 -1.70 -14.18
N LEU A 116 2.03 -0.41 -14.19
CA LEU A 116 2.37 0.52 -15.27
C LEU A 116 3.78 1.09 -15.09
N LEU A 117 4.16 1.31 -13.83
CA LEU A 117 5.49 1.76 -13.43
C LEU A 117 6.03 0.85 -12.31
N PRO A 118 7.35 0.84 -12.08
CA PRO A 118 7.96 -0.02 -11.07
C PRO A 118 7.35 0.19 -9.68
N TYR A 119 7.25 -0.88 -8.91
CA TYR A 119 6.84 -0.84 -7.50
C TYR A 119 8.05 -0.92 -6.58
N PHE A 120 8.05 -0.07 -5.56
CA PHE A 120 9.03 -0.10 -4.49
C PHE A 120 8.39 0.17 -3.14
N SER A 121 8.68 -0.68 -2.18
CA SER A 121 8.58 -0.38 -0.75
C SER A 121 9.92 -0.80 -0.16
N ARG A 122 10.53 0.03 0.67
CA ARG A 122 11.83 -0.33 1.27
C ARG A 122 11.67 -1.50 2.25
N ASP A 123 12.59 -2.45 2.21
CA ASP A 123 12.75 -3.47 3.25
C ASP A 123 13.62 -2.96 4.40
N ASP A 124 13.44 -3.54 5.59
CA ASP A 124 14.18 -3.20 6.81
C ASP A 124 15.44 -4.07 6.99
N ASP A 125 15.94 -4.68 5.90
CA ASP A 125 17.14 -5.52 5.91
C ASP A 125 18.40 -4.65 5.75
N ASP A 126 18.92 -4.17 6.88
CA ASP A 126 20.07 -3.26 6.95
C ASP A 126 21.38 -3.87 6.40
N PHE A 127 21.46 -5.19 6.27
CA PHE A 127 22.66 -5.90 5.80
C PHE A 127 22.50 -6.46 4.38
N TYR A 128 21.47 -6.02 3.65
CA TYR A 128 21.27 -6.42 2.26
C TYR A 128 22.32 -5.78 1.33
N ILE A 129 22.66 -6.48 0.25
CA ILE A 129 23.74 -6.08 -0.67
C ILE A 129 23.40 -4.78 -1.43
N ILE A 130 22.10 -4.47 -1.57
CA ILE A 130 21.61 -3.27 -2.26
C ILE A 130 21.08 -2.28 -1.21
N ASP A 131 21.49 -1.02 -1.28
CA ASP A 131 21.15 0.03 -0.31
C ASP A 131 19.62 0.24 -0.13
N ASN A 132 18.87 0.06 -1.22
CA ASN A 132 17.42 0.20 -1.24
C ASN A 132 16.79 -1.14 -1.69
N PRO A 133 16.75 -2.15 -0.80
CA PRO A 133 16.07 -3.41 -1.09
C PRO A 133 14.58 -3.19 -1.20
N VAL A 134 13.93 -3.91 -2.12
CA VAL A 134 12.46 -3.96 -2.11
C VAL A 134 12.02 -4.89 -1.00
N LEU A 135 10.91 -4.54 -0.39
CA LEU A 135 10.26 -5.29 0.64
C LEU A 135 9.91 -6.71 0.17
N LYS A 136 10.40 -7.70 0.90
CA LYS A 136 10.14 -9.12 0.66
C LYS A 136 9.52 -9.81 1.86
N ASP A 137 8.87 -10.93 1.59
CA ASP A 137 8.56 -11.90 2.63
C ASP A 137 9.86 -12.42 3.28
N LYS A 138 9.81 -12.69 4.59
CA LYS A 138 11.01 -13.08 5.36
C LYS A 138 11.52 -14.47 5.01
N VAL A 139 10.63 -15.40 4.69
CA VAL A 139 10.93 -16.82 4.48
C VAL A 139 11.19 -17.10 3.01
N TRP A 140 10.26 -16.74 2.13
CA TRP A 140 10.34 -17.05 0.69
C TRP A 140 11.09 -15.99 -0.11
N LYS A 141 11.43 -14.86 0.52
CA LYS A 141 12.13 -13.73 -0.13
C LYS A 141 11.41 -13.19 -1.38
N ALA A 142 10.09 -13.46 -1.48
CA ALA A 142 9.22 -12.94 -2.52
C ALA A 142 8.87 -11.48 -2.26
N PRO A 143 9.07 -10.56 -3.21
CA PRO A 143 8.66 -9.16 -3.11
C PRO A 143 7.18 -9.08 -2.86
N MET A 144 6.77 -8.14 -2.01
CA MET A 144 5.38 -8.04 -1.64
C MET A 144 4.91 -6.61 -1.36
N VAL A 145 3.61 -6.42 -1.57
CA VAL A 145 2.84 -5.36 -0.93
C VAL A 145 2.25 -5.94 0.35
N ARG A 146 2.60 -5.40 1.53
CA ARG A 146 1.97 -5.83 2.79
C ARG A 146 0.49 -5.47 2.81
N GLY A 147 -0.32 -6.27 3.51
CA GLY A 147 -1.72 -5.92 3.79
C GLY A 147 -1.86 -4.57 4.51
N SER A 148 -0.91 -4.21 5.38
CA SER A 148 -0.86 -2.87 6.00
C SER A 148 -0.57 -1.75 4.99
N THR A 149 0.27 -1.99 3.98
CA THR A 149 0.53 -1.05 2.89
C THR A 149 -0.73 -0.81 2.07
N TRP A 150 -1.48 -1.87 1.74
CA TRP A 150 -2.79 -1.74 1.10
C TRP A 150 -3.76 -0.92 1.95
N LYS A 151 -3.90 -1.28 3.23
CA LYS A 151 -4.74 -0.55 4.18
C LYS A 151 -4.40 0.94 4.20
N GLY A 152 -3.11 1.27 4.32
CA GLY A 152 -2.63 2.65 4.36
C GLY A 152 -2.92 3.41 3.07
N ALA A 153 -2.68 2.79 1.91
CA ALA A 153 -2.94 3.40 0.61
C ALA A 153 -4.45 3.70 0.40
N LEU A 154 -5.32 2.74 0.70
CA LEU A 154 -6.77 2.93 0.60
C LEU A 154 -7.30 3.94 1.61
N LEU A 155 -6.80 3.93 2.85
CA LEU A 155 -7.17 4.91 3.86
C LEU A 155 -6.73 6.31 3.46
N ASN A 156 -5.52 6.48 2.93
CA ASN A 156 -5.06 7.77 2.42
C ASN A 156 -5.94 8.27 1.26
N ALA A 157 -6.31 7.40 0.31
CA ALA A 157 -7.24 7.76 -0.76
C ALA A 157 -8.61 8.19 -0.20
N ALA A 158 -9.10 7.53 0.84
CA ALA A 158 -10.34 7.92 1.52
C ALA A 158 -10.20 9.27 2.24
N SER A 159 -9.06 9.53 2.88
CA SER A 159 -8.73 10.81 3.53
C SER A 159 -8.71 11.97 2.53
N LEU A 160 -8.14 11.77 1.34
CA LEU A 160 -8.13 12.77 0.28
C LEU A 160 -9.56 13.09 -0.19
N LYS A 161 -10.36 12.06 -0.46
CA LYS A 161 -11.77 12.22 -0.84
C LYS A 161 -12.59 12.96 0.24
N LEU A 162 -12.29 12.70 1.51
CA LEU A 162 -12.93 13.42 2.62
C LEU A 162 -12.52 14.88 2.66
N LYS A 163 -11.23 15.19 2.46
CA LYS A 163 -10.73 16.58 2.39
C LYS A 163 -11.38 17.34 1.25
N GLU A 164 -11.49 16.75 0.07
CA GLU A 164 -12.20 17.34 -1.08
C GLU A 164 -13.66 17.67 -0.75
N LEU A 165 -14.37 16.77 -0.06
CA LEU A 165 -15.75 17.02 0.37
C LEU A 165 -15.87 18.12 1.44
N ILE A 166 -14.85 18.28 2.29
CA ILE A 166 -14.80 19.33 3.31
C ILE A 166 -14.50 20.69 2.68
N GLU A 167 -13.68 20.72 1.64
CA GLU A 167 -13.29 21.93 0.91
C GLU A 167 -14.45 22.47 0.05
N ASP A 168 -15.26 21.58 -0.54
CA ASP A 168 -16.44 21.96 -1.33
C ASP A 168 -17.61 22.47 -0.46
N GLU A 169 -17.80 23.78 -0.42
CA GLU A 169 -18.84 24.47 0.37
C GLU A 169 -20.28 24.10 -0.03
N ASN A 170 -20.49 23.55 -1.23
CA ASN A 170 -21.81 23.16 -1.71
C ASN A 170 -22.21 21.74 -1.28
N LYS A 171 -21.32 20.98 -0.64
CA LYS A 171 -21.61 19.60 -0.24
C LYS A 171 -22.34 19.54 1.10
N PRO A 172 -23.41 18.73 1.19
CA PRO A 172 -24.12 18.52 2.44
C PRO A 172 -23.23 17.80 3.48
N VAL A 173 -23.29 18.25 4.73
CA VAL A 173 -22.54 17.69 5.87
C VAL A 173 -22.81 16.20 6.05
N GLU A 174 -24.02 15.77 5.75
CA GLU A 174 -24.47 14.38 5.80
C GLU A 174 -23.59 13.48 4.92
N LYS A 175 -23.08 13.97 3.79
CA LYS A 175 -22.13 13.22 2.95
C LYS A 175 -20.74 13.12 3.58
N ILE A 176 -20.28 14.18 4.24
CA ILE A 176 -18.99 14.21 4.94
C ILE A 176 -19.02 13.21 6.11
N LEU A 177 -20.04 13.31 6.95
CA LEU A 177 -20.24 12.42 8.10
C LEU A 177 -20.49 10.98 7.66
N GLY A 178 -21.31 10.78 6.63
CA GLY A 178 -21.54 9.46 6.05
C GLY A 178 -20.26 8.81 5.53
N LEU A 179 -19.36 9.59 4.90
CA LEU A 179 -18.05 9.07 4.49
C LEU A 179 -17.15 8.77 5.70
N TYR A 180 -17.08 9.66 6.68
CA TYR A 180 -16.32 9.44 7.92
C TYR A 180 -16.74 8.14 8.62
N VAL A 181 -18.05 7.93 8.82
CA VAL A 181 -18.60 6.71 9.44
C VAL A 181 -18.16 5.45 8.68
N LYS A 182 -18.21 5.48 7.34
CA LYS A 182 -17.74 4.36 6.49
C LYS A 182 -16.24 4.13 6.70
N ILE A 183 -15.41 5.17 6.69
CA ILE A 183 -13.96 5.07 6.90
C ILE A 183 -13.67 4.45 8.28
N SER A 184 -14.28 4.97 9.35
CA SER A 184 -14.09 4.47 10.73
C SER A 184 -14.42 2.99 10.83
N ARG A 185 -15.50 2.57 10.17
CA ARG A 185 -15.99 1.19 10.19
C ARG A 185 -15.13 0.24 9.35
N ILE A 186 -14.71 0.67 8.16
CA ILE A 186 -13.88 -0.14 7.24
C ILE A 186 -12.47 -0.31 7.81
N PHE A 187 -11.81 0.78 8.18
CA PHE A 187 -10.38 0.80 8.51
C PHE A 187 -10.09 0.71 10.01
N GLY A 188 -11.06 1.05 10.86
CA GLY A 188 -10.89 1.17 12.30
C GLY A 188 -10.26 2.50 12.70
N THR A 189 -10.30 2.81 13.99
CA THR A 189 -9.91 4.13 14.53
C THR A 189 -8.52 4.16 15.15
N GLY A 190 -7.82 3.03 15.20
CA GLY A 190 -6.56 2.89 15.93
C GLY A 190 -5.28 3.26 15.16
N SER A 191 -5.37 3.61 13.87
CA SER A 191 -4.16 3.87 13.05
C SER A 191 -3.77 5.35 13.05
N ASN A 192 -2.48 5.65 12.87
CA ASN A 192 -2.00 7.03 12.80
C ASN A 192 -2.60 7.77 11.60
N GLU A 193 -2.78 7.07 10.47
CA GLU A 193 -3.39 7.60 9.26
C GLU A 193 -4.86 7.97 9.50
N PHE A 194 -5.57 7.25 10.38
CA PHE A 194 -6.94 7.61 10.75
C PHE A 194 -6.99 8.88 11.59
N ARG A 195 -5.97 9.16 12.43
CA ARG A 195 -5.89 10.43 13.17
C ARG A 195 -5.81 11.64 12.22
N GLU A 196 -5.22 11.48 11.03
CA GLU A 196 -5.21 12.54 10.03
C GLU A 196 -6.61 12.83 9.45
N VAL A 197 -7.44 11.79 9.34
CA VAL A 197 -8.87 11.93 8.98
C VAL A 197 -9.58 12.78 10.02
N GLU A 198 -9.43 12.45 11.30
CA GLU A 198 -10.04 13.18 12.41
C GLU A 198 -9.58 14.63 12.46
N ASN A 199 -8.26 14.86 12.36
CA ASN A 199 -7.68 16.20 12.34
C ASN A 199 -8.22 17.07 11.21
N SER A 200 -8.55 16.48 10.06
CA SER A 200 -9.11 17.21 8.90
C SER A 200 -10.52 17.72 9.20
N ILE A 201 -11.34 16.89 9.85
CA ILE A 201 -12.69 17.28 10.29
C ILE A 201 -12.61 18.33 11.41
N GLU A 202 -11.73 18.14 12.39
CA GLU A 202 -11.57 19.08 13.51
C GLU A 202 -11.09 20.46 13.08
N LYS A 203 -10.22 20.54 12.07
CA LYS A 203 -9.84 21.82 11.46
C LYS A 203 -11.03 22.50 10.78
N ALA A 204 -11.83 21.75 10.02
CA ALA A 204 -13.02 22.28 9.36
C ALA A 204 -14.06 22.80 10.37
N LEU A 205 -14.20 22.10 11.51
CA LEU A 205 -15.09 22.49 12.61
C LEU A 205 -14.69 23.80 13.31
N LYS A 206 -13.39 24.15 13.30
CA LYS A 206 -12.83 25.36 13.93
C LYS A 206 -12.83 26.58 13.03
N ASP A 207 -13.13 26.43 11.74
CA ASP A 207 -13.18 27.53 10.79
C ASP A 207 -14.48 28.34 10.99
N GLU A 208 -14.36 29.51 11.62
CA GLU A 208 -15.48 30.40 11.98
C GLU A 208 -16.31 30.85 10.77
N LYS A 209 -15.76 30.84 9.55
CA LYS A 209 -16.48 31.24 8.32
C LYS A 209 -17.50 30.21 7.84
N LYS A 210 -17.34 28.93 8.19
CA LYS A 210 -18.25 27.82 7.80
C LYS A 210 -19.34 27.51 8.84
N SER A 211 -19.32 28.23 9.97
CA SER A 211 -19.87 27.77 11.25
C SER A 211 -21.41 27.62 11.33
N SER A 212 -22.23 28.57 10.83
CA SER A 212 -23.69 28.55 11.09
C SER A 212 -24.45 27.43 10.36
N HIS A 213 -24.26 27.29 9.04
CA HIS A 213 -24.93 26.25 8.25
C HIS A 213 -24.39 24.86 8.59
N PHE A 214 -23.07 24.75 8.76
CA PHE A 214 -22.42 23.49 9.13
C PHE A 214 -22.91 22.99 10.49
N ILE A 215 -23.00 23.84 11.52
CA ILE A 215 -23.58 23.48 12.83
C ILE A 215 -25.02 23.00 12.68
N LYS A 216 -25.88 23.71 11.96
CA LYS A 216 -27.30 23.32 11.78
C LYS A 216 -27.43 21.95 11.11
N SER A 217 -26.65 21.69 10.06
CA SER A 217 -26.62 20.39 9.40
C SER A 217 -26.04 19.29 10.29
N LEU A 218 -24.98 19.58 11.06
CA LEU A 218 -24.37 18.66 12.01
C LEU A 218 -25.37 18.26 13.12
N MET A 219 -26.09 19.25 13.66
CA MET A 219 -27.19 19.02 14.63
C MET A 219 -28.32 18.21 14.01
N LYS A 220 -28.76 18.57 12.80
CA LYS A 220 -29.84 17.87 12.09
C LYS A 220 -29.47 16.40 11.86
N TYR A 221 -28.24 16.13 11.41
CA TYR A 221 -27.78 14.76 11.22
C TYR A 221 -27.72 13.98 12.55
N ALA A 222 -27.14 14.58 13.59
CA ALA A 222 -27.08 13.95 14.92
C ALA A 222 -28.47 13.60 15.46
N LEU A 223 -29.43 14.54 15.39
CA LEU A 223 -30.77 14.36 15.95
C LEU A 223 -31.67 13.48 15.07
N SER A 224 -31.66 13.69 13.75
CA SER A 224 -32.61 13.06 12.81
C SER A 224 -32.14 11.72 12.26
N GLU A 225 -30.85 11.56 11.97
CA GLU A 225 -30.32 10.35 11.33
C GLU A 225 -29.66 9.41 12.34
N LEU A 226 -28.93 9.95 13.32
CA LEU A 226 -28.27 9.14 14.34
C LEU A 226 -29.11 8.94 15.61
N GLY A 227 -30.13 9.79 15.84
CA GLY A 227 -30.93 9.75 17.07
C GLY A 227 -30.13 10.11 18.33
N CYS A 228 -29.04 10.86 18.21
CA CYS A 228 -28.17 11.22 19.32
C CYS A 228 -28.90 12.10 20.35
N SER A 229 -28.74 11.79 21.63
CA SER A 229 -29.09 12.73 22.70
C SER A 229 -27.95 13.74 22.86
N LEU A 230 -28.19 14.99 22.48
CA LEU A 230 -27.19 16.06 22.57
C LEU A 230 -27.27 16.76 23.93
N TYR A 231 -26.19 16.71 24.72
CA TYR A 231 -26.06 17.44 25.97
C TYR A 231 -25.10 18.61 25.78
N ILE A 232 -25.61 19.84 25.84
CA ILE A 232 -24.79 21.04 25.61
C ILE A 232 -24.47 21.72 26.93
N GLU A 233 -23.18 21.84 27.24
CA GLU A 233 -22.66 22.52 28.42
C GLU A 233 -22.16 23.92 28.09
N ARG A 234 -22.30 24.86 29.04
CA ARG A 234 -21.68 26.19 28.94
C ARG A 234 -20.34 26.19 29.65
N ASN A 235 -19.33 25.59 29.02
CA ASN A 235 -17.98 25.41 29.57
C ASN A 235 -16.87 26.11 28.73
N GLY A 236 -17.26 26.93 27.75
CA GLY A 236 -16.33 27.64 26.86
C GLY A 236 -15.93 26.86 25.60
N GLU A 237 -16.31 25.58 25.47
CA GLU A 237 -16.18 24.84 24.20
C GLU A 237 -17.21 25.31 23.17
N SER A 238 -16.84 25.36 21.90
CA SER A 238 -17.77 25.72 20.82
C SER A 238 -18.89 24.68 20.72
N LEU A 239 -20.11 25.14 20.41
CA LEU A 239 -21.28 24.27 20.20
C LEU A 239 -20.97 23.14 19.20
N THR A 240 -20.22 23.46 18.14
CA THR A 240 -19.78 22.50 17.11
C THR A 240 -18.88 21.40 17.66
N ALA A 241 -17.93 21.76 18.54
CA ALA A 241 -17.04 20.79 19.17
C ALA A 241 -17.81 19.85 20.09
N GLN A 242 -18.78 20.38 20.84
CA GLN A 242 -19.65 19.59 21.71
C GLN A 242 -20.53 18.62 20.90
N ILE A 243 -21.19 19.08 19.83
CA ILE A 243 -21.99 18.19 18.96
C ILE A 243 -21.10 17.13 18.30
N TRP A 244 -19.91 17.51 17.82
CA TRP A 244 -18.96 16.56 17.23
C TRP A 244 -18.52 15.49 18.23
N LYS A 245 -18.32 15.86 19.50
CA LYS A 245 -18.04 14.91 20.58
C LYS A 245 -19.17 13.90 20.76
N HIS A 246 -20.42 14.35 20.80
CA HIS A 246 -21.58 13.45 20.90
C HIS A 246 -21.73 12.54 19.68
N ILE A 247 -21.53 13.07 18.47
CA ILE A 247 -21.52 12.25 17.24
C ILE A 247 -20.40 11.22 17.30
N LYS A 248 -19.21 11.61 17.74
CA LYS A 248 -18.09 10.67 17.90
C LYS A 248 -18.43 9.57 18.90
N GLU A 249 -19.07 9.91 20.01
CA GLU A 249 -19.52 8.94 21.01
C GLU A 249 -20.59 8.00 20.44
N GLU A 250 -21.62 8.51 19.76
CA GLU A 250 -22.73 7.70 19.23
C GLU A 250 -22.35 6.86 18.00
N VAL A 251 -21.57 7.43 17.07
CA VAL A 251 -21.10 6.71 15.87
C VAL A 251 -20.03 5.67 16.22
N SER A 252 -19.27 5.90 17.30
CA SER A 252 -18.16 5.02 17.70
C SER A 252 -18.51 4.00 18.78
N PHE A 253 -19.69 4.04 19.44
CA PHE A 253 -19.96 3.16 20.58
C PHE A 253 -21.38 2.56 20.63
N PRO A 254 -21.49 1.23 20.76
CA PRO A 254 -22.21 0.59 21.85
C PRO A 254 -21.36 0.72 23.12
N LYS A 255 -22.01 0.99 24.25
CA LYS A 255 -21.48 1.53 25.51
C LYS A 255 -20.37 0.74 26.25
N GLU A 256 -19.85 -0.37 25.74
CA GLU A 256 -18.88 -1.20 26.47
C GLU A 256 -17.81 -1.81 25.55
N CYS A 257 -16.54 -1.65 25.98
CA CYS A 257 -15.30 -2.26 25.48
C CYS A 257 -14.62 -1.66 24.22
N PHE A 258 -13.44 -1.05 24.49
CA PHE A 258 -12.34 -0.63 23.59
C PHE A 258 -12.39 0.78 22.96
N ARG A 259 -11.52 1.67 23.44
CA ARG A 259 -11.22 3.01 22.87
C ARG A 259 -10.71 2.98 21.41
N THR A 260 -10.33 1.81 20.90
CA THR A 260 -9.83 1.61 19.53
C THR A 260 -10.62 0.48 18.87
N ARG A 261 -11.37 0.82 17.82
CA ARG A 261 -12.16 -0.16 17.07
C ARG A 261 -11.33 -0.75 15.95
N ARG A 262 -11.30 -2.08 15.85
CA ARG A 262 -10.71 -2.78 14.70
C ARG A 262 -11.56 -2.49 13.45
N GLY A 263 -10.91 -2.27 12.31
CA GLY A 263 -11.64 -2.14 11.05
C GLY A 263 -12.31 -3.45 10.64
N ARG A 264 -13.42 -3.36 9.90
CA ARG A 264 -14.09 -4.53 9.32
C ARG A 264 -13.34 -5.10 8.11
N ALA A 265 -12.47 -4.33 7.45
CA ALA A 265 -11.68 -4.80 6.31
C ALA A 265 -10.37 -5.48 6.74
N VAL A 266 -10.14 -6.66 6.18
CA VAL A 266 -8.92 -7.46 6.26
C VAL A 266 -8.24 -7.43 4.90
N PHE A 267 -7.03 -6.87 4.87
CA PHE A 267 -6.24 -6.68 3.66
C PHE A 267 -5.18 -7.76 3.55
N TYR A 268 -5.12 -8.45 2.42
CA TYR A 268 -4.15 -9.51 2.16
C TYR A 268 -2.90 -8.93 1.49
N PRO A 269 -1.73 -9.57 1.65
CA PRO A 269 -0.55 -9.19 0.90
C PRO A 269 -0.71 -9.51 -0.59
N THR A 270 0.00 -8.77 -1.43
CA THR A 270 0.22 -9.12 -2.84
C THR A 270 1.66 -9.56 -2.99
N PHE A 271 1.90 -10.73 -3.59
CA PHE A 271 3.24 -11.23 -3.88
C PHE A 271 3.55 -11.06 -5.36
N PHE A 272 4.83 -10.83 -5.65
CA PHE A 272 5.37 -10.79 -7.00
C PHE A 272 6.46 -11.85 -7.16
N ASP A 273 6.72 -12.24 -8.39
CA ASP A 273 7.71 -13.23 -8.79
C ASP A 273 8.90 -12.62 -9.55
N THR A 274 8.85 -11.33 -9.84
CA THR A 274 9.84 -10.66 -10.69
C THR A 274 10.46 -9.48 -9.95
N LEU A 275 11.79 -9.36 -10.08
CA LEU A 275 12.58 -8.25 -9.56
C LEU A 275 13.37 -7.56 -10.66
N SER A 276 13.74 -6.29 -10.43
CA SER A 276 14.55 -5.48 -11.31
C SER A 276 15.40 -4.47 -10.51
N LEU A 277 16.36 -3.82 -11.18
CA LEU A 277 17.20 -2.77 -10.61
C LEU A 277 17.02 -1.44 -11.34
N GLU A 278 16.43 -0.48 -10.65
CA GLU A 278 16.22 0.89 -11.11
C GLU A 278 17.29 1.84 -10.60
N VAL A 279 17.56 2.89 -11.39
CA VAL A 279 18.58 3.90 -11.08
C VAL A 279 17.95 5.28 -11.09
N ILE A 280 18.09 5.98 -9.96
CA ILE A 280 17.78 7.39 -9.88
C ILE A 280 19.10 8.14 -9.75
N ASN A 281 19.44 8.99 -10.72
CA ASN A 281 20.60 9.86 -10.65
C ASN A 281 20.14 11.29 -10.33
N PRO A 282 20.28 11.79 -9.09
CA PRO A 282 19.93 13.17 -8.77
C PRO A 282 20.87 14.12 -9.52
N HIS A 283 20.31 15.13 -10.17
CA HIS A 283 21.09 16.16 -10.86
C HIS A 283 21.23 17.41 -10.02
N ASN A 284 22.43 17.99 -9.99
CA ASN A 284 22.64 19.30 -9.40
C ASN A 284 21.92 20.35 -10.26
N ARG A 285 21.01 21.13 -9.65
CA ARG A 285 20.19 22.12 -10.36
C ARG A 285 20.99 23.23 -11.05
N LYS A 286 22.17 23.60 -10.53
CA LYS A 286 23.02 24.65 -11.11
C LYS A 286 23.86 24.15 -12.28
N THR A 287 24.48 22.98 -12.12
CA THR A 287 25.44 22.46 -13.10
C THR A 287 24.82 21.46 -14.09
N LYS A 288 23.59 21.01 -13.84
CA LYS A 288 22.88 19.93 -14.55
C LYS A 288 23.62 18.58 -14.57
N ALA A 289 24.79 18.49 -13.94
CA ALA A 289 25.55 17.26 -13.82
C ALA A 289 24.84 16.27 -12.89
N GLY A 290 24.82 14.99 -13.29
CA GLY A 290 24.39 13.90 -12.42
C GLY A 290 25.35 13.78 -11.25
N THR A 291 24.81 13.48 -10.07
CA THR A 291 25.60 13.20 -8.87
C THR A 291 25.80 11.69 -8.75
N GLN A 292 25.76 11.15 -7.52
CA GLN A 292 25.93 9.72 -7.30
C GLN A 292 24.63 8.98 -7.68
N PRO A 293 24.68 8.00 -8.59
CA PRO A 293 23.53 7.15 -8.89
C PRO A 293 23.05 6.42 -7.64
N ILE A 294 21.74 6.41 -7.41
CA ILE A 294 21.08 5.71 -6.32
C ILE A 294 20.35 4.52 -6.90
N TYR A 295 20.67 3.34 -6.38
CA TYR A 295 20.15 2.06 -6.85
C TYR A 295 18.95 1.61 -6.03
N PHE A 296 17.91 1.14 -6.71
CA PHE A 296 16.70 0.59 -6.12
C PHE A 296 16.47 -0.80 -6.67
N GLU A 297 16.37 -1.78 -5.79
CA GLU A 297 15.71 -3.04 -6.13
C GLU A 297 14.20 -2.77 -6.18
N VAL A 298 13.53 -3.22 -7.23
CA VAL A 298 12.11 -2.93 -7.45
C VAL A 298 11.40 -4.15 -8.03
N VAL A 299 10.08 -4.15 -7.97
CA VAL A 299 9.28 -4.99 -8.86
C VAL A 299 9.08 -4.20 -10.16
N PRO A 300 9.47 -4.75 -11.32
CA PRO A 300 9.44 -4.00 -12.57
C PRO A 300 8.01 -3.70 -13.02
N LYS A 301 7.89 -2.71 -13.91
CA LYS A 301 6.66 -2.53 -14.70
C LYS A 301 6.29 -3.82 -15.43
N ASP A 302 5.05 -3.90 -15.87
CA ASP A 302 4.49 -5.06 -16.57
C ASP A 302 4.36 -6.33 -15.71
N THR A 303 4.74 -6.30 -14.42
CA THR A 303 4.52 -7.42 -13.49
C THR A 303 3.04 -7.45 -13.05
N GLU A 304 2.46 -8.65 -13.03
CA GLU A 304 1.08 -8.85 -12.55
C GLU A 304 1.02 -9.01 -11.03
N GLY A 305 -0.09 -8.56 -10.46
CA GLY A 305 -0.38 -8.71 -9.04
C GLY A 305 -1.86 -8.98 -8.80
N ILE A 306 -2.16 -9.60 -7.66
CA ILE A 306 -3.51 -9.84 -7.19
C ILE A 306 -3.77 -8.95 -5.98
N PHE A 307 -4.81 -8.13 -6.05
CA PHE A 307 -5.36 -7.44 -4.90
C PHE A 307 -6.59 -8.19 -4.41
N GLN A 308 -6.63 -8.50 -3.12
CA GLN A 308 -7.81 -9.07 -2.48
C GLN A 308 -8.00 -8.52 -1.06
N LEU A 309 -9.25 -8.34 -0.67
CA LEU A 309 -9.63 -7.97 0.69
C LEU A 309 -10.92 -8.66 1.08
N VAL A 310 -11.10 -8.90 2.38
CA VAL A 310 -12.35 -9.41 2.94
C VAL A 310 -12.88 -8.44 3.97
N TYR A 311 -14.16 -8.09 3.86
CA TYR A 311 -14.90 -7.30 4.84
C TYR A 311 -15.74 -8.21 5.72
N ILE A 312 -15.59 -8.08 7.04
CA ILE A 312 -16.27 -8.89 8.05
C ILE A 312 -16.94 -7.96 9.07
N PRO A 313 -18.28 -7.84 9.09
CA PRO A 313 -18.98 -6.98 10.03
C PRO A 313 -19.17 -7.66 11.39
N TYR A 314 -18.07 -7.96 12.06
CA TYR A 314 -18.06 -8.73 13.32
C TYR A 314 -18.87 -8.07 14.44
N ASP A 315 -19.05 -6.75 14.42
CA ASP A 315 -19.82 -5.99 15.40
C ASP A 315 -21.30 -5.83 15.04
N SER A 316 -21.77 -6.39 13.92
CA SER A 316 -23.14 -6.21 13.44
C SER A 316 -24.12 -7.31 13.87
N VAL A 317 -23.73 -8.16 14.83
CA VAL A 317 -24.53 -9.31 15.26
C VAL A 317 -25.90 -8.88 15.79
N MET A 318 -25.98 -7.74 16.47
CA MET A 318 -27.22 -7.20 17.04
C MET A 318 -27.95 -6.20 16.12
N MET A 319 -27.42 -5.92 14.92
CA MET A 319 -28.02 -4.96 14.00
C MET A 319 -29.14 -5.59 13.17
N ALA A 320 -30.13 -4.78 12.75
CA ALA A 320 -31.16 -5.24 11.84
C ALA A 320 -30.55 -5.68 10.50
N ARG A 321 -30.98 -6.82 9.95
CA ARG A 321 -30.44 -7.36 8.68
C ARG A 321 -30.47 -6.36 7.52
N LYS A 322 -31.49 -5.49 7.48
CA LYS A 322 -31.62 -4.43 6.47
C LYS A 322 -30.49 -3.41 6.57
N GLU A 323 -30.12 -3.00 7.78
CA GLU A 323 -29.03 -2.05 8.04
C GLU A 323 -27.68 -2.66 7.69
N VAL A 324 -27.42 -3.91 8.11
CA VAL A 324 -26.19 -4.64 7.76
C VAL A 324 -26.01 -4.71 6.25
N LYS A 325 -27.09 -5.06 5.53
CA LYS A 325 -27.08 -5.13 4.07
C LYS A 325 -26.81 -3.77 3.42
N GLN A 326 -27.33 -2.68 3.98
CA GLN A 326 -27.09 -1.34 3.48
C GLN A 326 -25.63 -0.91 3.71
N GLN A 327 -25.11 -1.08 4.93
CA GLN A 327 -23.71 -0.80 5.26
C GLN A 327 -22.75 -1.60 4.38
N MET A 328 -23.03 -2.89 4.18
CA MET A 328 -22.27 -3.78 3.31
C MET A 328 -22.18 -3.24 1.86
N LYS A 329 -23.31 -2.86 1.27
CA LYS A 329 -23.35 -2.32 -0.09
C LYS A 329 -22.59 -1.00 -0.21
N ASP A 330 -22.80 -0.10 0.73
CA ASP A 330 -22.18 1.21 0.74
C ASP A 330 -20.66 1.15 0.94
N ASP A 331 -20.20 0.25 1.81
CA ASP A 331 -18.77 0.03 2.08
C ASP A 331 -18.09 -0.67 0.92
N CYS A 332 -18.76 -1.67 0.32
CA CYS A 332 -18.23 -2.34 -0.86
C CYS A 332 -18.05 -1.36 -2.01
N LYS A 333 -19.06 -0.53 -2.29
CA LYS A 333 -18.98 0.52 -3.31
C LYS A 333 -17.80 1.46 -3.05
N LEU A 334 -17.66 1.95 -1.82
CA LEU A 334 -16.55 2.84 -1.45
C LEU A 334 -15.20 2.14 -1.66
N LEU A 335 -15.03 0.91 -1.19
CA LEU A 335 -13.77 0.18 -1.36
C LEU A 335 -13.42 -0.06 -2.82
N LYS A 336 -14.40 -0.39 -3.69
CA LYS A 336 -14.14 -0.53 -5.14
C LYS A 336 -13.66 0.78 -5.77
N GLU A 337 -14.29 1.90 -5.41
CA GLU A 337 -13.88 3.24 -5.87
C GLU A 337 -12.45 3.57 -5.39
N LEU A 338 -12.14 3.30 -4.12
CA LEU A 338 -10.82 3.54 -3.54
C LEU A 338 -9.74 2.63 -4.14
N THR A 339 -10.02 1.33 -4.34
CA THR A 339 -9.12 0.39 -5.00
C THR A 339 -8.75 0.88 -6.40
N ARG A 340 -9.75 1.35 -7.18
CA ARG A 340 -9.50 1.91 -8.51
C ARG A 340 -8.60 3.14 -8.45
N ALA A 341 -8.92 4.10 -7.57
CA ALA A 341 -8.12 5.32 -7.42
C ALA A 341 -6.68 5.01 -6.97
N VAL A 342 -6.50 4.07 -6.04
CA VAL A 342 -5.17 3.66 -5.57
C VAL A 342 -4.34 3.04 -6.69
N LEU A 343 -4.90 2.11 -7.45
CA LEU A 343 -4.20 1.42 -8.53
C LEU A 343 -3.90 2.38 -9.70
N GLU A 344 -4.91 3.09 -10.19
CA GLU A 344 -4.82 3.81 -11.47
C GLU A 344 -4.26 5.24 -11.35
N GLN A 345 -4.34 5.86 -10.16
CA GLN A 345 -4.04 7.29 -9.99
C GLN A 345 -2.96 7.55 -8.94
N ASN A 346 -3.06 6.95 -7.75
CA ASN A 346 -2.19 7.30 -6.63
C ASN A 346 -0.87 6.50 -6.64
N GLY A 347 -0.94 5.23 -7.04
CA GLY A 347 0.15 4.26 -6.90
C GLY A 347 0.29 3.70 -5.48
N ILE A 348 0.88 2.52 -5.38
CA ILE A 348 1.17 1.84 -4.12
C ILE A 348 2.65 1.89 -3.74
N GLY A 349 2.94 1.87 -2.43
CA GLY A 349 4.31 1.90 -1.92
C GLY A 349 4.92 3.29 -1.88
N ALA A 350 6.20 3.39 -2.23
CA ALA A 350 7.01 4.59 -2.15
C ALA A 350 7.26 5.20 -3.54
N LYS A 351 7.74 6.45 -3.55
CA LYS A 351 8.05 7.22 -4.76
C LYS A 351 6.83 7.43 -5.69
N THR A 352 5.62 7.44 -5.14
CA THR A 352 4.37 7.70 -5.88
C THR A 352 4.35 9.03 -6.64
N LYS A 353 5.11 10.05 -6.19
CA LYS A 353 5.32 11.31 -6.94
C LYS A 353 6.02 11.12 -8.30
N LEU A 354 6.75 10.02 -8.48
CA LEU A 354 7.36 9.59 -9.75
C LEU A 354 6.45 8.59 -10.50
N GLY A 355 5.21 8.40 -10.04
CA GLY A 355 4.26 7.43 -10.58
C GLY A 355 4.52 5.97 -10.18
N TRP A 356 5.51 5.70 -9.33
CA TRP A 356 5.85 4.33 -8.92
C TRP A 356 4.67 3.65 -8.21
N GLY A 357 4.49 2.36 -8.52
CA GLY A 357 3.39 1.53 -8.03
C GLY A 357 2.03 1.85 -8.64
N THR A 358 1.92 2.68 -9.67
CA THR A 358 0.70 2.76 -10.48
C THR A 358 0.49 1.50 -11.30
N ALA A 359 -0.76 1.14 -11.53
CA ALA A 359 -1.16 -0.11 -12.17
C ALA A 359 -2.44 0.05 -12.99
N GLN A 360 -2.58 -0.80 -14.00
CA GLN A 360 -3.79 -0.98 -14.77
C GLN A 360 -4.53 -2.22 -14.26
N ILE A 361 -5.84 -2.10 -14.05
CA ILE A 361 -6.70 -3.23 -13.72
C ILE A 361 -6.90 -4.08 -14.98
N THR A 362 -6.44 -5.33 -14.96
CA THR A 362 -6.52 -6.26 -16.10
C THR A 362 -7.75 -7.15 -16.06
N GLN A 363 -8.20 -7.50 -14.84
CA GLN A 363 -9.50 -8.12 -14.59
C GLN A 363 -10.27 -7.19 -13.65
N GLY A 364 -11.50 -6.83 -14.03
CA GLY A 364 -12.31 -5.83 -13.32
C GLY A 364 -12.39 -6.07 -11.81
N ILE A 365 -12.73 -5.02 -11.06
CA ILE A 365 -12.88 -5.12 -9.60
C ILE A 365 -14.16 -5.91 -9.29
N GLU A 366 -13.97 -7.21 -9.06
CA GLU A 366 -15.04 -8.14 -8.72
C GLU A 366 -15.32 -8.10 -7.22
N SER A 367 -16.59 -8.31 -6.88
CA SER A 367 -17.06 -8.24 -5.50
C SER A 367 -18.11 -9.29 -5.24
N PHE A 368 -17.96 -10.03 -4.13
CA PHE A 368 -18.82 -11.17 -3.78
C PHE A 368 -19.35 -10.98 -2.36
N SER A 369 -20.67 -10.98 -2.17
CA SER A 369 -21.27 -10.97 -0.82
C SER A 369 -22.08 -12.22 -0.52
N ASN A 370 -22.19 -12.52 0.77
CA ASN A 370 -23.03 -13.59 1.30
C ASN A 370 -24.45 -13.14 1.70
N MET A 371 -24.85 -11.89 1.40
CA MET A 371 -26.20 -11.35 1.66
C MET A 371 -26.91 -10.78 0.41
N GLY A 372 -26.70 -11.41 -0.75
CA GLY A 372 -27.33 -11.08 -2.04
C GLY A 372 -26.33 -10.52 -3.06
N GLU A 373 -26.82 -9.95 -4.16
CA GLU A 373 -25.96 -9.31 -5.16
C GLU A 373 -25.52 -7.90 -4.73
N ILE A 374 -24.24 -7.61 -4.99
CA ILE A 374 -23.66 -6.27 -4.96
C ILE A 374 -23.63 -5.80 -6.41
N LYS A 375 -24.56 -4.90 -6.79
CA LYS A 375 -24.54 -4.29 -8.13
C LYS A 375 -23.59 -3.10 -8.17
#